data_AF-A0A3C1JX00-F1
#
_entry.id   AF-A0A3C1JX00-F1
#
_cell.length_a   1.000
_cell.length_b   1.000
_cell.length_c   1.000
_cell.angle_alpha   90.00
_cell.angle_beta   90.00
_cell.angle_gamma   90.00
#
_symmetry.space_group_name_H-M   'P 1'
#
loop_
_entity.id
_entity.type
_entity.pdbx_description
1 polymer ?
#
loop_
_entity_poly.entity_id
_entity_poly.type
_entity_poly.pdbx_seq_one_letter_code
_entity_poly.pdbx_strand_id
1 'polypeptide(L)' 'MSEKKSFVLRLDPGKLKALEKWAADEFRSTNGQLEWIITRALKESGRLKKTETMNDDDNENVSDS' A
#
# COMPACT_ATOMS: atom_id res chain seq x y z
N MET A 1 -13.47 4.52 1.83
CA MET A 1 -12.14 4.94 2.35
C MET A 1 -11.70 3.95 3.42
N SER A 2 -11.00 2.89 3.02
CA SER A 2 -10.42 1.91 3.93
C SER A 2 -9.51 2.62 4.93
N GLU A 3 -9.74 2.43 6.22
CA GLU A 3 -9.05 3.15 7.29
C GLU A 3 -7.54 2.78 7.30
N LYS A 4 -6.67 3.71 6.88
CA LYS A 4 -5.22 3.52 6.92
C LYS A 4 -4.71 3.73 8.34
N LYS A 5 -4.27 2.66 8.99
CA LYS A 5 -3.69 2.73 10.34
C LYS A 5 -2.26 3.24 10.28
N SER A 6 -2.01 4.42 10.86
CA SER A 6 -0.65 4.94 11.06
C SER A 6 0.06 4.19 12.19
N PHE A 7 1.32 3.83 11.97
CA PHE A 7 2.18 3.21 12.98
C PHE A 7 3.62 3.71 12.84
N VAL A 8 4.35 3.72 13.95
CA VAL A 8 5.76 4.10 13.96
C VAL A 8 6.61 2.88 13.63
N LEU A 9 7.37 2.97 12.54
CA LEU A 9 8.29 1.93 12.10
C LEU A 9 9.73 2.31 12.49
N ARG A 10 10.41 1.42 13.24
CA ARG A 10 11.84 1.58 13.52
C ARG A 10 12.64 0.94 12.40
N LEU A 11 13.40 1.75 11.67
CA LEU A 11 14.31 1.30 10.62
C LEU A 11 15.73 1.80 10.86
N ASP A 12 16.69 1.05 10.33
CA ASP A 12 18.05 1.57 10.17
C ASP A 12 18.03 2.79 9.21
N PRO A 13 18.71 3.90 9.53
CA PRO A 13 18.71 5.11 8.70
C PRO A 13 19.27 4.88 7.29
N GLY A 14 20.25 3.98 7.13
CA GLY A 14 20.81 3.63 5.82
C GLY A 14 19.79 2.92 4.93
N LYS A 15 19.01 2.01 5.51
CA LYS A 15 17.91 1.34 4.81
C LYS A 15 16.80 2.30 4.40
N LEU A 16 16.46 3.27 5.26
CA LEU A 16 15.47 4.30 4.92
C LEU A 16 15.94 5.14 3.73
N LYS A 17 17.19 5.60 3.73
CA LYS A 17 17.76 6.36 2.60
C LYS A 17 17.76 5.57 1.29
N ALA A 18 18.09 4.27 1.36
CA ALA A 18 18.04 3.40 0.19
C ALA A 18 16.61 3.26 -0.35
N LEU A 19 15.62 3.14 0.55
CA LEU A 19 14.20 3.09 0.18
C LEU A 19 13.71 4.40 -0.43
N GLU A 20 14.08 5.55 0.15
CA GLU A 20 13.75 6.88 -0.38
C GLU A 20 14.32 7.08 -1.78
N LYS A 21 15.58 6.69 -2.00
CA LYS A 21 16.20 6.74 -3.32
C LYS A 21 15.46 5.86 -4.33
N TRP A 22 15.15 4.62 -3.95
CA TRP A 22 14.41 3.72 -4.84
C TRP A 22 13.01 4.26 -5.18
N ALA A 23 12.30 4.83 -4.20
CA ALA A 23 11.02 5.47 -4.44
C ALA A 23 11.15 6.65 -5.42
N ALA A 24 12.17 7.49 -5.25
CA ALA A 24 12.45 8.62 -6.14
C ALA A 24 12.79 8.16 -7.56
N ASP A 25 13.61 7.11 -7.72
CA ASP A 25 13.99 6.53 -9.01
C ASP A 25 12.76 6.01 -9.78
N GLU A 26 11.71 5.60 -9.07
CA GLU A 26 10.44 5.11 -9.64
C GLU A 26 9.31 6.16 -9.64
N PHE A 27 9.62 7.43 -9.34
CA PHE A 27 8.64 8.53 -9.22
C PHE A 27 7.47 8.22 -8.26
N ARG A 28 7.77 7.55 -7.15
CA ARG A 28 6.84 7.18 -6.08
C ARG A 28 7.16 7.93 -4.78
N SER A 29 6.17 8.05 -3.90
CA SER A 29 6.42 8.46 -2.52
C SER A 29 7.02 7.29 -1.73
N THR A 30 7.79 7.58 -0.69
CA THR A 30 8.36 6.54 0.21
C THR A 30 7.28 5.65 0.80
N ASN A 31 6.12 6.21 1.16
CA ASN A 31 4.98 5.44 1.65
C ASN A 31 4.38 4.52 0.58
N GLY A 32 4.22 5.03 -0.65
CA GLY A 32 3.74 4.21 -1.78
C GLY A 32 4.70 3.08 -2.11
N GLN A 33 6.00 3.34 -2.04
CA GLN A 33 7.02 2.29 -2.22
C GLN A 33 6.95 1.23 -1.12
N LEU A 34 6.79 1.64 0.14
CA LEU A 34 6.65 0.72 1.26
C LEU A 34 5.39 -0.16 1.12
N GLU A 35 4.26 0.44 0.74
CA GLU A 35 3.01 -0.27 0.48
C GLU A 35 3.15 -1.31 -0.64
N TRP A 36 3.85 -0.95 -1.73
CA TRP A 36 4.13 -1.85 -2.83
C TRP A 36 5.02 -3.02 -2.41
N ILE A 37 6.11 -2.76 -1.68
CA ILE A 37 7.03 -3.79 -1.17
C ILE A 37 6.28 -4.78 -0.27
N ILE A 38 5.48 -4.26 0.68
CA ILE A 38 4.70 -5.10 1.62
C ILE A 38 3.70 -5.96 0.85
N THR A 39 2.94 -5.35 -0.06
CA THR A 39 1.94 -6.07 -0.88
C THR A 39 2.60 -7.18 -1.69
N ARG A 40 3.73 -6.87 -2.34
CA ARG A 40 4.51 -7.82 -3.12
C ARG A 40 5.03 -8.97 -2.24
N ALA A 41 5.64 -8.66 -1.10
CA ALA A 41 6.18 -9.67 -0.18
C ALA A 41 5.08 -10.57 0.40
N LEU A 42 3.90 -10.02 0.71
CA LEU A 42 2.75 -10.80 1.17
C LEU A 42 2.21 -11.73 0.06
N LYS A 43 2.17 -11.25 -1.19
CA LYS A 43 1.76 -12.05 -2.34
C LYS A 43 2.76 -13.19 -2.62
N GLU A 44 4.04 -12.89 -2.66
CA GLU A 44 5.12 -13.86 -2.90
C GLU A 44 5.21 -14.91 -1.79
N SER A 45 4.93 -14.53 -0.54
CA SER A 45 4.87 -15.47 0.59
C SER A 45 3.55 -16.26 0.68
N GLY A 46 2.59 -16.04 -0.23
CA GLY A 46 1.27 -16.66 -0.19
C GLY A 46 0.41 -16.24 1.00
N ARG A 47 0.78 -15.16 1.70
CA ARG A 47 0.11 -14.65 2.90
C ARG A 47 -0.95 -13.62 2.59
N LEU A 48 -0.95 -13.08 1.37
CA LEU A 48 -2.05 -12.26 0.88
C LEU A 48 -3.22 -13.19 0.53
N LYS A 49 -4.12 -13.43 1.48
CA LYS A 49 -5.37 -14.15 1.20
C LYS A 49 -6.19 -13.33 0.19
N LYS A 50 -6.77 -14.00 -0.82
CA LYS A 50 -7.64 -13.41 -1.85
C LYS A 50 -9.01 -12.96 -1.31
N THR A 51 -9.10 -12.67 -0.01
CA THR A 51 -10.38 -12.44 0.66
C THR A 51 -10.64 -10.95 0.71
N GLU A 52 -11.67 -10.58 -0.06
CA GLU A 52 -12.47 -9.36 -0.01
C GLU A 52 -11.86 -8.12 -0.67
N THR A 53 -12.37 -7.89 -1.89
CA THR A 53 -12.72 -6.60 -2.48
C THR A 53 -11.80 -5.43 -2.11
N MET A 54 -10.94 -5.11 -3.06
CA MET A 54 -10.78 -3.72 -3.48
C MET A 54 -12.19 -3.12 -3.65
N ASN A 55 -12.70 -2.47 -2.59
CA ASN A 55 -13.87 -1.60 -2.69
C ASN A 55 -13.41 -0.32 -3.40
N ASP A 56 -13.25 -0.39 -4.71
CA ASP A 56 -13.25 0.75 -5.61
C ASP A 56 -14.22 0.40 -6.76
N ASP A 57 -15.20 1.28 -6.96
CA ASP A 57 -16.27 1.29 -7.98
C ASP A 57 -17.51 0.40 -7.79
N ASP A 58 -18.48 0.91 -7.02
CA ASP A 58 -19.91 0.88 -7.41
C ASP A 58 -20.62 2.09 -6.77
N ASN A 59 -20.44 3.26 -7.38
CA ASN A 59 -21.36 4.39 -7.22
C ASN A 59 -22.39 4.34 -8.35
N GLU A 60 -23.31 3.39 -8.28
CA GLU A 60 -24.58 3.48 -9.01
C GLU A 60 -25.56 4.29 -8.15
N ASN A 61 -25.66 5.55 -8.51
CA ASN A 61 -26.78 6.43 -8.23
C ASN A 61 -28.10 5.75 -8.68
N VAL A 62 -28.82 5.16 -7.73
CA VAL A 62 -30.26 4.88 -7.89
C VAL A 62 -31.00 5.78 -6.91
N SER A 63 -31.23 7.02 -7.37
CA SER A 63 -32.37 7.80 -6.93
C SER A 63 -33.63 7.15 -7.49
N ASP A 64 -34.35 6.40 -6.65
CA ASP A 64 -35.79 6.25 -6.83
C ASP A 64 -36.48 6.09 -5.47
N SER A 65 -37.67 6.72 -5.40
CA SER A 65 -38.59 6.94 -4.27
C SER A 65 -38.24 8.03 -3.25
#